data_AF-A0A8H5I162-F1
#
_entry.id   AF-A0A8H5I162-F1
#
_cell.length_a   1.000
_cell.length_b   1.000
_cell.length_c   1.000
_cell.angle_alpha   90.00
_cell.angle_beta   90.00
_cell.angle_gamma   90.00
#
_symmetry.space_group_name_H-M   'P 1'
#
loop_
_entity.id
_entity.type
_entity.pdbx_description
1 polymer ?
#
loop_
_entity_poly.entity_id
_entity_poly.type
_entity_poly.pdbx_seq_one_letter_code
_entity_poly.pdbx_strand_id
1 'polypeptide(L)'
;MVTTTHQSIYVEDFTPSKDGDLLDLFDGEAEDALSTGSGSDTDGFPLSSSATDATYAGFDKSSISSLVASHGSSSATAWLEFDRYRIWQANRGQIKESSFLPVQGYMQRKKYVFAWGDPLVSSPAALRATAEAFIAWANSQNLRPIWCCVDVEMEKVLASLGWSGVMCIHEEIIHPDHVLEMTSDKVRGHEGVGVVKDLKKNLRRAERAGVIVEEITGRWKPEDRTQVEDGMLEWRRSKGLKGVQLASTAGQPWIDEEHRRYWVARWADHIVGVLILTPIHGPHAYLIKNAVSFPSAPRGTSEHLIHTALQAIQNDEKHLGFSITVTFGITASDHLTPVDNLKGWKITSLSKVYEKVAKGAGLLRRGEFRGKFDSEREEMYVCYPEDGLGLEGIRNLLKVLQK
;
A
#
# COMPACT_ATOMS: atom_id res chain seq x y z
N MET A 1 9.98 31.80 33.74
CA MET A 1 10.98 31.01 32.99
C MET A 1 11.05 29.62 33.61
N VAL A 2 10.26 28.68 33.09
CA VAL A 2 10.37 27.26 33.42
C VAL A 2 10.33 26.54 32.09
N THR A 3 11.48 26.05 31.67
CA THR A 3 11.69 25.24 30.47
C THR A 3 11.05 23.88 30.68
N THR A 4 9.85 23.69 30.14
CA THR A 4 9.16 22.40 30.14
C THR A 4 9.63 21.58 28.95
N THR A 5 10.39 20.53 29.25
CA THR A 5 10.83 19.46 28.34
C THR A 5 9.64 18.93 27.53
N HIS A 6 9.64 19.17 26.22
CA HIS A 6 8.60 18.67 25.30
C HIS A 6 8.89 17.21 24.94
N GLN A 7 8.04 16.29 25.42
CA GLN A 7 7.94 14.93 24.89
C GLN A 7 7.00 14.95 23.68
N SER A 8 7.59 15.04 22.48
CA SER A 8 6.92 14.74 21.22
C SER A 8 6.58 13.26 21.19
N ILE A 9 5.30 12.92 20.96
CA ILE A 9 4.91 11.53 20.78
C ILE A 9 4.84 11.25 19.30
N TYR A 10 5.90 10.59 18.85
CA TYR A 10 6.10 10.09 17.50
C TYR A 10 5.27 8.84 17.17
N VAL A 11 4.95 8.71 15.88
CA VAL A 11 5.29 7.49 15.14
C VAL A 11 6.83 7.43 15.07
N GLU A 12 7.41 6.76 16.08
CA GLU A 12 8.84 6.49 16.41
C GLU A 12 9.72 7.53 17.13
N ASP A 13 10.05 7.27 18.40
CA ASP A 13 11.41 7.44 18.94
C ASP A 13 12.04 6.05 19.08
N PHE A 14 12.90 5.65 18.14
CA PHE A 14 14.06 4.81 18.40
C PHE A 14 15.02 4.83 17.20
N THR A 15 16.32 4.94 17.47
CA THR A 15 17.41 4.87 16.50
C THR A 15 17.51 3.46 15.90
N PRO A 16 17.52 3.29 14.57
CA PRO A 16 17.94 2.04 13.94
C PRO A 16 19.40 1.71 14.31
N SER A 17 19.75 0.42 14.31
CA SER A 17 21.17 0.03 14.39
C SER A 17 21.90 0.58 13.16
N LYS A 18 23.18 0.91 13.33
CA LYS A 18 24.06 1.47 12.29
C LYS A 18 24.50 0.42 11.24
N ASP A 19 23.80 -0.70 11.11
CA ASP A 19 24.32 -1.85 10.38
C ASP A 19 23.67 -1.99 9.00
N GLY A 20 24.44 -1.64 7.96
CA GLY A 20 24.33 -2.14 6.59
C GLY A 20 23.15 -1.64 5.74
N ASP A 21 23.37 -1.49 4.44
CA ASP A 21 22.30 -1.41 3.47
C ASP A 21 21.46 -2.71 3.56
N LEU A 22 20.14 -2.64 3.37
CA LEU A 22 19.28 -3.83 3.29
C LEU A 22 19.75 -4.78 2.18
N LEU A 23 20.50 -4.24 1.22
CA LEU A 23 21.17 -4.97 0.15
C LEU A 23 22.44 -5.72 0.61
N ASP A 24 23.16 -5.21 1.62
CA ASP A 24 24.34 -5.88 2.21
C ASP A 24 23.96 -7.18 2.93
N LEU A 25 22.69 -7.32 3.35
CA LEU A 25 22.14 -8.55 3.93
C LEU A 25 22.18 -9.74 2.94
N PHE A 26 22.25 -9.47 1.64
CA PHE A 26 22.36 -10.49 0.61
C PHE A 26 23.81 -10.81 0.22
N ASP A 27 24.76 -9.99 0.69
CA ASP A 27 26.17 -10.10 0.33
C ASP A 27 26.99 -10.78 1.45
N GLY A 28 26.44 -10.91 2.67
CA GLY A 28 27.11 -11.49 3.85
C GLY A 28 26.77 -12.96 4.22
N GLU A 29 25.81 -13.61 3.56
CA GLU A 29 25.42 -15.02 3.86
C GLU A 29 25.46 -15.95 2.63
N ALA A 30 26.10 -15.51 1.54
CA ALA A 30 26.10 -16.20 0.25
C ALA A 30 27.43 -16.89 -0.13
N GLU A 31 28.38 -17.07 0.80
CA GLU A 31 29.63 -17.78 0.47
C GLU A 31 29.57 -19.32 0.59
N ASP A 32 28.55 -19.90 1.23
CA ASP A 32 28.44 -21.37 1.39
C ASP A 32 27.44 -22.07 0.45
N ALA A 33 26.88 -21.35 -0.54
CA ALA A 33 26.10 -21.98 -1.60
C ALA A 33 26.26 -21.25 -2.94
N LEU A 34 27.07 -21.87 -3.82
CA LEU A 34 27.26 -21.60 -5.26
C LEU A 34 28.28 -20.50 -5.62
N SER A 35 29.55 -20.91 -5.73
CA SER A 35 30.62 -20.18 -6.40
C SER A 35 30.44 -20.20 -7.92
N THR A 36 30.43 -19.03 -8.58
CA THR A 36 31.39 -18.61 -9.62
C THR A 36 30.99 -17.25 -10.21
N GLY A 37 31.95 -16.33 -10.33
CA GLY A 37 31.88 -15.18 -11.24
C GLY A 37 31.81 -13.80 -10.56
N SER A 38 32.97 -13.22 -10.26
CA SER A 38 33.12 -11.82 -9.84
C SER A 38 32.94 -10.85 -11.02
N GLY A 39 31.92 -10.00 -10.95
CA GLY A 39 31.76 -8.82 -11.82
C GLY A 39 31.48 -7.61 -10.95
N SER A 40 32.34 -6.60 -11.02
CA SER A 40 32.18 -5.32 -10.36
C SER A 40 31.22 -4.44 -11.16
N ASP A 41 30.01 -4.19 -10.66
CA ASP A 41 29.07 -3.27 -11.29
C ASP A 41 28.90 -2.00 -10.45
N THR A 42 29.63 -0.96 -10.84
CA THR A 42 29.25 0.43 -10.58
C THR A 42 28.17 0.83 -11.59
N ASP A 43 26.89 0.75 -11.21
CA ASP A 43 25.81 1.28 -12.05
C ASP A 43 24.89 2.18 -11.22
N GLY A 44 25.17 3.48 -11.33
CA GLY A 44 24.15 4.50 -11.17
C GLY A 44 23.07 4.29 -12.22
N PHE A 45 21.84 4.70 -11.90
CA PHE A 45 20.69 4.67 -12.79
C PHE A 45 21.06 5.09 -14.22
N PRO A 46 21.11 4.17 -15.20
CA PRO A 46 20.98 4.59 -16.57
C PRO A 46 19.49 4.86 -16.75
N LEU A 47 19.12 6.14 -16.68
CA LEU A 47 18.01 6.64 -17.49
C LEU A 47 18.39 6.37 -18.96
N SER A 48 18.19 5.13 -19.40
CA SER A 48 18.31 4.76 -20.81
C SER A 48 17.13 5.37 -21.54
N SER A 49 17.34 6.60 -21.98
CA SER A 49 16.60 7.26 -23.04
C SER A 49 16.97 6.65 -24.39
N SER A 50 16.65 5.39 -24.63
CA SER A 50 16.63 4.80 -25.98
C SER A 50 15.98 3.42 -25.97
N ALA A 51 14.70 3.40 -25.59
CA ALA A 51 13.69 2.48 -26.09
C ALA A 51 12.32 3.21 -25.99
N THR A 52 12.28 4.42 -26.54
CA THR A 52 11.07 5.23 -26.65
C THR A 52 10.18 4.72 -27.77
N ASP A 53 8.90 4.65 -27.43
CA ASP A 53 7.76 4.99 -28.28
C ASP A 53 7.45 4.17 -29.52
N ALA A 54 6.82 3.01 -29.31
CA ALA A 54 5.87 2.49 -30.30
C ALA A 54 4.55 1.95 -29.72
N THR A 55 4.39 1.83 -28.39
CA THR A 55 3.16 1.29 -27.77
C THR A 55 2.47 2.21 -26.75
N TYR A 56 3.05 3.37 -26.41
CA TYR A 56 2.47 4.30 -25.41
C TYR A 56 1.85 5.57 -26.01
N ALA A 57 1.54 5.56 -27.31
CA ALA A 57 0.75 6.63 -27.91
C ALA A 57 -0.71 6.53 -27.45
N GLY A 58 -1.09 7.29 -26.42
CA GLY A 58 -2.50 7.59 -26.12
C GLY A 58 -3.08 7.06 -24.80
N PHE A 59 -2.25 6.78 -23.78
CA PHE A 59 -2.81 6.37 -22.48
C PHE A 59 -3.48 7.54 -21.77
N ASP A 60 -4.81 7.62 -21.89
CA ASP A 60 -5.63 8.59 -21.19
C ASP A 60 -5.67 8.25 -19.70
N LYS A 61 -4.95 9.04 -18.89
CA LYS A 61 -4.89 8.87 -17.43
C LYS A 61 -6.28 8.87 -16.79
N SER A 62 -7.23 9.61 -17.36
CA SER A 62 -8.60 9.65 -16.84
C SER A 62 -9.30 8.29 -16.95
N SER A 63 -9.00 7.52 -18.00
CA SER A 63 -9.60 6.21 -18.22
C SER A 63 -9.21 5.19 -17.16
N ILE A 64 -7.93 5.18 -16.72
CA ILE A 64 -7.50 4.24 -15.67
C ILE A 64 -7.88 4.69 -14.28
N SER A 65 -7.86 5.99 -13.96
CA SER A 65 -8.29 6.46 -12.64
C SER A 65 -9.75 6.10 -12.39
N SER A 66 -10.61 6.26 -13.39
CA SER A 66 -12.01 5.86 -13.26
C SER A 66 -12.19 4.35 -13.15
N LEU A 67 -11.39 3.53 -13.86
CA LEU A 67 -11.41 2.08 -13.70
C LEU A 67 -10.93 1.64 -12.31
N VAL A 68 -9.86 2.23 -11.79
CA VAL A 68 -9.37 1.97 -10.43
C VAL A 68 -10.40 2.38 -9.38
N ALA A 69 -11.05 3.54 -9.57
CA ALA A 69 -12.08 4.02 -8.65
C ALA A 69 -13.30 3.08 -8.59
N SER A 70 -13.65 2.43 -9.71
CA SER A 70 -14.87 1.62 -9.83
C SER A 70 -14.65 0.11 -9.66
N HIS A 71 -13.50 -0.43 -10.06
CA HIS A 71 -13.22 -1.88 -10.13
C HIS A 71 -11.87 -2.26 -9.49
N GLY A 72 -11.22 -1.31 -8.81
CA GLY A 72 -9.87 -1.50 -8.28
C GLY A 72 -9.77 -2.27 -6.97
N SER A 73 -8.54 -2.27 -6.48
CA SER A 73 -8.18 -2.72 -5.14
C SER A 73 -7.25 -1.67 -4.53
N SER A 74 -6.93 -1.79 -3.24
CA SER A 74 -5.96 -0.91 -2.60
C SER A 74 -4.62 -0.87 -3.35
N SER A 75 -4.16 -2.03 -3.84
CA SER A 75 -2.96 -2.19 -4.66
C SER A 75 -3.06 -1.45 -6.00
N ALA A 76 -4.21 -1.51 -6.67
CA ALA A 76 -4.39 -0.86 -7.98
C ALA A 76 -4.26 0.67 -7.92
N THR A 77 -4.54 1.29 -6.78
CA THR A 77 -4.34 2.74 -6.59
C THR A 77 -2.87 3.19 -6.70
N ALA A 78 -1.91 2.26 -6.62
CA ALA A 78 -0.50 2.58 -6.80
C ALA A 78 -0.15 2.82 -8.28
N TRP A 79 -0.90 2.22 -9.20
CA TRP A 79 -0.62 2.25 -10.64
C TRP A 79 -0.70 3.66 -11.26
N LEU A 80 -1.36 4.58 -10.56
CA LEU A 80 -1.51 5.97 -10.96
C LEU A 80 -0.21 6.79 -10.80
N GLU A 81 0.80 6.24 -10.13
CA GLU A 81 2.18 6.76 -10.11
C GLU A 81 2.94 6.25 -11.36
N PHE A 82 2.64 6.85 -12.52
CA PHE A 82 3.16 6.42 -13.83
C PHE A 82 4.68 6.58 -14.02
N ASP A 83 5.36 7.25 -13.09
CA ASP A 83 6.82 7.30 -13.00
C ASP A 83 7.41 5.98 -12.46
N ARG A 84 6.60 5.20 -11.72
CA ARG A 84 6.99 3.92 -11.12
C ARG A 84 6.30 2.73 -11.76
N TYR A 85 5.04 2.90 -12.14
CA TYR A 85 4.20 1.86 -12.68
C TYR A 85 4.01 2.01 -14.18
N ARG A 86 4.08 0.87 -14.86
CA ARG A 86 3.66 0.70 -16.24
C ARG A 86 2.31 0.00 -16.26
N ILE A 87 1.55 0.25 -17.32
CA ILE A 87 0.25 -0.36 -17.53
C ILE A 87 0.34 -1.30 -18.72
N TRP A 88 -0.13 -2.54 -18.52
CA TRP A 88 -0.46 -3.46 -19.58
C TRP A 88 -1.98 -3.49 -19.75
N GLN A 89 -2.45 -3.58 -20.99
CA GLN A 89 -3.86 -3.72 -21.32
C GLN A 89 -4.04 -4.85 -22.33
N ALA A 90 -5.07 -5.67 -22.13
CA ALA A 90 -5.40 -6.76 -23.03
C ALA A 90 -5.82 -6.25 -24.41
N ASN A 91 -5.62 -7.08 -25.44
CA ASN A 91 -6.07 -6.75 -26.78
C ASN A 91 -7.60 -6.77 -26.88
N ARG A 92 -8.15 -5.94 -27.77
CA ARG A 92 -9.59 -5.87 -28.00
C ARG A 92 -10.15 -7.24 -28.42
N GLY A 93 -11.18 -7.70 -27.71
CA GLY A 93 -11.87 -8.96 -27.96
C GLY A 93 -11.11 -10.21 -27.49
N GLN A 94 -9.93 -10.05 -26.87
CA GLN A 94 -9.12 -11.18 -26.37
C GLN A 94 -9.78 -11.86 -25.17
N ILE A 95 -10.40 -11.08 -24.28
CA ILE A 95 -11.02 -11.55 -23.04
C ILE A 95 -12.48 -11.13 -23.10
N LYS A 96 -13.36 -12.09 -23.37
CA LYS A 96 -14.78 -11.84 -23.70
C LYS A 96 -15.65 -11.73 -22.46
N GLU A 97 -15.16 -12.26 -21.35
CA GLU A 97 -15.79 -12.31 -20.03
C GLU A 97 -15.79 -10.94 -19.35
N SER A 98 -14.97 -9.99 -19.82
CA SER A 98 -14.90 -8.62 -19.31
C SER A 98 -15.57 -7.64 -20.27
N SER A 99 -16.42 -6.75 -19.75
CA SER A 99 -17.14 -5.71 -20.50
C SER A 99 -16.25 -4.54 -20.92
N PHE A 100 -15.10 -4.37 -20.26
CA PHE A 100 -14.03 -3.46 -20.65
C PHE A 100 -12.72 -4.23 -20.82
N LEU A 101 -11.74 -3.63 -21.51
CA LEU A 101 -10.43 -4.26 -21.73
C LEU A 101 -9.70 -4.44 -20.40
N PRO A 102 -9.37 -5.68 -19.99
CA PRO A 102 -8.65 -5.89 -18.74
C PRO A 102 -7.32 -5.17 -18.68
N VAL A 103 -6.96 -4.71 -17.49
CA VAL A 103 -5.78 -3.86 -17.26
C VAL A 103 -4.97 -4.41 -16.08
N GLN A 104 -3.64 -4.41 -16.21
CA GLN A 104 -2.73 -4.76 -15.14
C GLN A 104 -1.65 -3.68 -14.98
N GLY A 105 -1.53 -3.11 -13.78
CA GLY A 105 -0.37 -2.30 -13.42
C GLY A 105 0.80 -3.14 -12.93
N TYR A 106 2.01 -2.76 -13.32
CA TYR A 106 3.22 -3.48 -12.94
C TYR A 106 4.43 -2.56 -12.78
N MET A 107 5.38 -2.97 -11.94
CA MET A 107 6.73 -2.42 -11.93
C MET A 107 7.66 -3.34 -12.73
N GLN A 108 8.71 -2.80 -13.34
CA GLN A 108 9.68 -3.61 -14.07
C GLN A 108 11.11 -3.27 -13.65
N ARG A 109 11.93 -4.30 -13.44
CA ARG A 109 13.37 -4.15 -13.23
C ARG A 109 14.12 -5.34 -13.82
N LYS A 110 15.08 -5.05 -14.71
CA LYS A 110 15.77 -6.08 -15.52
C LYS A 110 14.71 -6.97 -16.21
N LYS A 111 14.87 -8.29 -16.12
CA LYS A 111 13.90 -9.27 -16.63
C LYS A 111 12.65 -9.43 -15.78
N TYR A 112 12.58 -8.88 -14.57
CA TYR A 112 11.44 -9.10 -13.66
C TYR A 112 10.33 -8.09 -13.89
N VAL A 113 9.10 -8.60 -13.94
CA VAL A 113 7.85 -7.83 -13.99
C VAL A 113 7.05 -8.16 -12.74
N PHE A 114 6.79 -7.16 -11.91
CA PHE A 114 6.01 -7.30 -10.68
C PHE A 114 4.59 -6.79 -10.93
N ALA A 115 3.68 -7.70 -11.31
CA ALA A 115 2.26 -7.41 -11.42
C ALA A 115 1.70 -7.11 -10.02
N TRP A 116 1.18 -5.90 -9.82
CA TRP A 116 0.92 -5.36 -8.49
C TRP A 116 -0.57 -5.31 -8.17
N GLY A 117 -1.08 -6.26 -7.40
CA GLY A 117 -2.51 -6.46 -7.20
C GLY A 117 -3.17 -7.19 -8.36
N ASP A 118 -4.44 -7.49 -8.16
CA ASP A 118 -5.29 -8.19 -9.14
C ASP A 118 -5.53 -7.32 -10.38
N PRO A 119 -5.76 -7.94 -11.55
CA PRO A 119 -6.06 -7.17 -12.76
C PRO A 119 -7.46 -6.56 -12.65
N LEU A 120 -7.64 -5.38 -13.23
CA LEU A 120 -8.96 -4.78 -13.35
C LEU A 120 -9.74 -5.55 -14.42
N VAL A 121 -10.82 -6.19 -14.00
CA VAL A 121 -11.77 -6.92 -14.84
C VAL A 121 -13.18 -6.56 -14.44
N SER A 122 -14.14 -6.66 -15.36
CA SER A 122 -15.55 -6.39 -15.02
C SER A 122 -16.24 -7.57 -14.34
N SER A 123 -15.62 -8.75 -14.33
CA SER A 123 -16.18 -9.98 -13.78
C SER A 123 -15.05 -10.90 -13.33
N PRO A 124 -15.18 -11.58 -12.18
CA PRO A 124 -14.17 -12.54 -11.74
C PRO A 124 -13.94 -13.69 -12.73
N ALA A 125 -14.94 -14.03 -13.55
CA ALA A 125 -14.80 -15.02 -14.62
C ALA A 125 -13.70 -14.66 -15.65
N ALA A 126 -13.32 -13.38 -15.76
CA ALA A 126 -12.27 -12.92 -16.66
C ALA A 126 -10.85 -13.05 -16.08
N LEU A 127 -10.69 -13.32 -14.77
CA LEU A 127 -9.38 -13.32 -14.10
C LEU A 127 -8.42 -14.31 -14.75
N ARG A 128 -8.86 -15.55 -15.00
CA ARG A 128 -8.01 -16.60 -15.59
C ARG A 128 -7.51 -16.24 -16.98
N ALA A 129 -8.41 -15.86 -17.89
CA ALA A 129 -8.04 -15.46 -19.25
C ALA A 129 -7.13 -14.22 -19.26
N THR A 130 -7.36 -13.30 -18.32
CA THR A 130 -6.52 -12.11 -18.14
C THR A 130 -5.11 -12.47 -17.66
N ALA A 131 -5.00 -13.34 -16.66
CA ALA A 131 -3.71 -13.82 -16.16
C ALA A 131 -2.91 -14.52 -17.26
N GLU A 132 -3.53 -15.44 -18.00
CA GLU A 132 -2.91 -16.15 -19.12
C GLU A 132 -2.42 -15.18 -20.21
N ALA A 133 -3.23 -14.19 -20.57
CA ALA A 133 -2.87 -13.17 -21.56
C ALA A 133 -1.69 -12.30 -21.11
N PHE A 134 -1.68 -11.86 -19.85
CA PHE A 134 -0.57 -11.08 -19.27
C PHE A 134 0.72 -11.90 -19.21
N ILE A 135 0.64 -13.16 -18.78
CA ILE A 135 1.77 -14.09 -18.71
C ILE A 135 2.34 -14.34 -20.12
N ALA A 136 1.48 -14.60 -21.10
CA ALA A 136 1.89 -14.79 -22.49
C ALA A 136 2.60 -13.56 -23.06
N TRP A 137 2.08 -12.35 -22.77
CA TRP A 137 2.74 -11.10 -23.13
C TRP A 137 4.12 -10.99 -22.47
N ALA A 138 4.22 -11.17 -21.15
CA ALA A 138 5.50 -11.07 -20.44
C ALA A 138 6.54 -12.06 -20.99
N ASN A 139 6.13 -13.32 -21.22
CA ASN A 139 6.99 -14.35 -21.80
C ASN A 139 7.45 -13.99 -23.23
N SER A 140 6.58 -13.42 -24.06
CA SER A 140 6.94 -12.96 -25.42
C SER A 140 8.03 -11.89 -25.42
N GLN A 141 8.16 -11.15 -24.31
CA GLN A 141 9.17 -10.12 -24.10
C GLN A 141 10.42 -10.65 -23.35
N ASN A 142 10.54 -11.96 -23.14
CA ASN A 142 11.56 -12.59 -22.29
C ASN A 142 11.58 -12.05 -20.85
N LEU A 143 10.41 -11.64 -20.34
CA LEU A 143 10.25 -11.17 -18.96
C LEU A 143 9.77 -12.30 -18.04
N ARG A 144 10.00 -12.13 -16.74
CA ARG A 144 9.64 -13.05 -15.66
C ARG A 144 8.57 -12.39 -14.79
N PRO A 145 7.28 -12.70 -15.02
CA PRO A 145 6.20 -12.15 -14.22
C PRO A 145 6.19 -12.75 -12.81
N ILE A 146 5.96 -11.91 -11.80
CA ILE A 146 5.68 -12.24 -10.41
C ILE A 146 4.45 -11.43 -10.03
N TRP A 147 3.42 -12.08 -9.49
CA TRP A 147 2.23 -11.42 -8.97
C TRP A 147 2.45 -11.10 -7.49
N CYS A 148 2.22 -9.86 -7.10
CA CYS A 148 2.40 -9.35 -5.75
C CYS A 148 1.10 -8.76 -5.25
N CYS A 149 0.77 -8.93 -3.97
CA CYS A 149 -0.41 -8.32 -3.35
C CYS A 149 -1.73 -8.72 -4.02
N VAL A 150 -1.84 -9.98 -4.45
CA VAL A 150 -3.07 -10.55 -5.03
C VAL A 150 -3.97 -11.13 -3.95
N ASP A 151 -5.27 -11.13 -4.17
CA ASP A 151 -6.24 -11.74 -3.26
C ASP A 151 -6.30 -13.26 -3.41
N VAL A 152 -7.19 -13.90 -2.64
CA VAL A 152 -7.37 -15.35 -2.66
C VAL A 152 -7.95 -15.85 -3.99
N GLU A 153 -8.82 -15.08 -4.66
CA GLU A 153 -9.44 -15.53 -5.91
C GLU A 153 -8.40 -15.59 -7.03
N MET A 154 -7.60 -14.53 -7.14
CA MET A 154 -6.50 -14.46 -8.09
C MET A 154 -5.37 -15.45 -7.74
N GLU A 155 -5.08 -15.68 -6.45
CA GLU A 155 -4.15 -16.74 -6.03
C GLU A 155 -4.61 -18.12 -6.52
N LYS A 156 -5.89 -18.46 -6.37
CA LYS A 156 -6.44 -19.74 -6.85
C LYS A 156 -6.40 -19.87 -8.37
N VAL A 157 -6.62 -18.77 -9.09
CA VAL A 157 -6.42 -18.73 -10.55
C VAL A 157 -4.98 -19.08 -10.90
N LEU A 158 -3.99 -18.43 -10.26
CA LEU A 158 -2.57 -18.67 -10.52
C LEU A 158 -2.13 -20.08 -10.09
N ALA A 159 -2.63 -20.58 -8.96
CA ALA A 159 -2.40 -21.95 -8.51
C ALA A 159 -2.90 -22.97 -9.54
N SER A 160 -4.05 -22.73 -10.18
CA SER A 160 -4.57 -23.57 -11.27
C SER A 160 -3.68 -23.57 -12.54
N LEU A 161 -2.80 -22.56 -12.67
CA LEU A 161 -1.80 -22.44 -13.73
C LEU A 161 -0.43 -23.03 -13.29
N GLY A 162 -0.36 -23.68 -12.13
CA GLY A 162 0.86 -24.29 -11.59
C GLY A 162 1.80 -23.32 -10.88
N TRP A 163 1.36 -22.09 -10.58
CA TRP A 163 2.17 -21.12 -9.85
C TRP A 163 2.20 -21.43 -8.35
N SER A 164 3.31 -21.13 -7.70
CA SER A 164 3.47 -21.23 -6.24
C SER A 164 3.02 -19.95 -5.55
N GLY A 165 2.34 -20.09 -4.41
CA GLY A 165 1.89 -18.98 -3.57
C GLY A 165 2.59 -18.92 -2.21
N VAL A 166 2.85 -17.71 -1.72
CA VAL A 166 3.20 -17.44 -0.31
C VAL A 166 2.32 -16.34 0.25
N MET A 167 1.82 -16.55 1.47
CA MET A 167 1.19 -15.51 2.26
C MET A 167 2.23 -14.90 3.19
N CYS A 168 2.54 -13.61 2.98
CA CYS A 168 3.46 -12.85 3.85
C CYS A 168 2.96 -11.41 4.09
N ILE A 169 1.74 -11.14 3.65
CA ILE A 169 1.09 -9.84 3.69
C ILE A 169 -0.41 -10.06 3.89
N HIS A 170 -1.09 -9.06 4.41
CA HIS A 170 -2.54 -9.03 4.53
C HIS A 170 -3.06 -7.62 4.28
N GLU A 171 -4.28 -7.52 3.77
CA GLU A 171 -5.05 -6.29 3.73
C GLU A 171 -5.62 -6.02 5.13
N GLU A 172 -5.63 -4.77 5.59
CA GLU A 172 -6.19 -4.38 6.90
C GLU A 172 -7.52 -3.64 6.68
N ILE A 173 -8.62 -4.35 6.92
CA ILE A 173 -9.99 -3.93 6.66
C ILE A 173 -10.60 -3.30 7.92
N ILE A 174 -11.37 -2.23 7.73
CA ILE A 174 -12.05 -1.47 8.77
C ILE A 174 -13.53 -1.39 8.39
N HIS A 175 -14.38 -1.78 9.34
CA HIS A 175 -15.82 -1.57 9.25
C HIS A 175 -16.20 -0.30 10.01
N PRO A 176 -16.63 0.79 9.35
CA PRO A 176 -16.90 2.08 10.00
C PRO A 176 -17.86 1.97 11.19
N ASP A 177 -18.98 1.25 11.02
CA ASP A 177 -19.97 1.02 12.06
C ASP A 177 -19.37 0.39 13.32
N HIS A 178 -18.56 -0.67 13.15
CA HIS A 178 -17.91 -1.38 14.26
C HIS A 178 -16.98 -0.46 15.05
N VAL A 179 -16.10 0.28 14.38
CA VAL A 179 -15.16 1.20 15.04
C VAL A 179 -15.89 2.30 15.78
N LEU A 180 -16.94 2.85 15.19
CA LEU A 180 -17.73 3.94 15.79
C LEU A 180 -18.56 3.45 16.99
N GLU A 181 -19.14 2.25 16.91
CA GLU A 181 -19.79 1.60 18.04
C GLU A 181 -18.79 1.41 19.18
N MET A 182 -17.66 0.75 18.92
CA MET A 182 -16.61 0.47 19.91
C MET A 182 -16.03 1.74 20.53
N THR A 183 -15.95 2.83 19.76
CA THR A 183 -15.48 4.14 20.26
C THR A 183 -16.53 4.95 21.01
N SER A 184 -17.80 4.55 20.97
CA SER A 184 -18.89 5.24 21.68
C SER A 184 -18.80 5.07 23.21
N ASP A 185 -19.49 5.96 23.93
CA ASP A 185 -19.64 5.86 25.39
C ASP A 185 -20.63 4.77 25.82
N LYS A 186 -21.47 4.27 24.89
CA LYS A 186 -22.54 3.29 25.19
C LYS A 186 -22.00 1.91 25.58
N VAL A 187 -20.86 1.51 25.00
CA VAL A 187 -20.27 0.18 25.21
C VAL A 187 -19.29 0.16 26.38
N ARG A 188 -19.13 1.25 27.14
CA ARG A 188 -18.14 1.35 28.23
C ARG A 188 -18.33 0.23 29.26
N GLY A 189 -17.32 -0.62 29.41
CA GLY A 189 -17.32 -1.74 30.37
C GLY A 189 -17.69 -3.11 29.79
N HIS A 190 -17.99 -3.20 28.49
CA HIS A 190 -18.20 -4.47 27.79
C HIS A 190 -16.87 -5.13 27.38
N GLU A 191 -16.91 -6.44 27.14
CA GLU A 191 -15.79 -7.23 26.62
C GLU A 191 -15.35 -6.70 25.24
N GLY A 192 -14.05 -6.76 24.91
CA GLY A 192 -13.50 -6.24 23.64
C GLY A 192 -13.19 -4.73 23.59
N VAL A 193 -13.80 -3.89 24.43
CA VAL A 193 -13.58 -2.42 24.43
C VAL A 193 -12.13 -2.01 24.74
N GLY A 194 -11.36 -2.92 25.34
CA GLY A 194 -9.94 -2.74 25.58
C GLY A 194 -9.12 -2.48 24.31
N VAL A 195 -9.54 -3.04 23.16
CA VAL A 195 -8.82 -2.95 21.88
C VAL A 195 -8.73 -1.50 21.39
N VAL A 196 -9.83 -0.73 21.50
CA VAL A 196 -9.90 0.68 21.07
C VAL A 196 -9.55 1.68 22.18
N LYS A 197 -9.01 1.23 23.32
CA LYS A 197 -8.71 2.11 24.46
C LYS A 197 -7.71 3.20 24.10
N ASP A 198 -6.67 2.85 23.34
CA ASP A 198 -5.66 3.80 22.89
C ASP A 198 -6.20 4.78 21.86
N LEU A 199 -7.11 4.33 20.98
CA LEU A 199 -7.85 5.20 20.06
C LEU A 199 -8.66 6.25 20.84
N LYS A 200 -9.54 5.83 21.77
CA LYS A 200 -10.35 6.75 22.61
C LYS A 200 -9.48 7.77 23.35
N LYS A 201 -8.33 7.33 23.88
CA LYS A 201 -7.39 8.19 24.61
C LYS A 201 -6.76 9.25 23.70
N ASN A 202 -6.42 8.91 22.46
CA ASN A 202 -5.82 9.84 21.51
C ASN A 202 -6.86 10.80 20.92
N LEU A 203 -8.10 10.36 20.67
CA LEU A 203 -9.21 11.26 20.28
C LEU A 203 -9.40 12.37 21.32
N ARG A 204 -9.56 12.02 22.60
CA ARG A 204 -9.68 12.99 23.70
C ARG A 204 -8.45 13.90 23.86
N ARG A 205 -7.27 13.49 23.40
CA ARG A 205 -6.07 14.34 23.44
C ARG A 205 -6.09 15.36 22.32
N ALA A 206 -6.43 14.95 21.10
CA ALA A 206 -6.58 15.84 19.96
C ALA A 206 -7.68 16.89 20.22
N GLU A 207 -8.84 16.45 20.73
CA GLU A 207 -9.95 17.35 21.12
C GLU A 207 -9.51 18.39 22.16
N ARG A 208 -8.86 17.94 23.26
CA ARG A 208 -8.37 18.86 24.31
C ARG A 208 -7.27 19.80 23.83
N ALA A 209 -6.51 19.41 22.82
CA ALA A 209 -5.52 20.28 22.19
C ALA A 209 -6.16 21.30 21.24
N GLY A 210 -7.45 21.19 20.93
CA GLY A 210 -8.16 22.06 20.00
C GLY A 210 -7.92 21.71 18.53
N VAL A 211 -7.64 20.44 18.22
CA VAL A 211 -7.56 19.98 16.83
C VAL A 211 -8.97 19.89 16.26
N ILE A 212 -9.20 20.55 15.12
CA ILE A 212 -10.46 20.52 14.38
C ILE A 212 -10.22 19.74 13.10
N VAL A 213 -11.11 18.80 12.76
CA VAL A 213 -11.04 18.04 11.51
C VAL A 213 -12.23 18.40 10.64
N GLU A 214 -11.98 18.67 9.36
CA GLU A 214 -13.02 18.98 8.38
C GLU A 214 -12.77 18.25 7.05
N GLU A 215 -13.85 17.84 6.37
CA GLU A 215 -13.79 17.38 4.98
C GLU A 215 -13.69 18.59 4.06
N ILE A 216 -12.73 18.56 3.13
CA ILE A 216 -12.63 19.56 2.07
C ILE A 216 -13.62 19.20 0.98
N THR A 217 -14.72 19.96 0.93
CA THR A 217 -15.73 19.85 -0.12
C THR A 217 -15.57 20.98 -1.12
N GLY A 218 -15.58 20.65 -2.42
CA GLY A 218 -15.39 21.63 -3.49
C GLY A 218 -13.92 21.95 -3.78
N ARG A 219 -13.65 23.16 -4.31
CA ARG A 219 -12.31 23.55 -4.73
C ARG A 219 -11.44 23.96 -3.55
N TRP A 220 -10.20 23.47 -3.54
CA TRP A 220 -9.17 23.87 -2.58
C TRP A 220 -8.89 25.37 -2.63
N LYS A 221 -8.75 25.98 -1.46
CA LYS A 221 -8.13 27.31 -1.33
C LYS A 221 -6.64 27.20 -1.65
N PRO A 222 -6.04 28.14 -2.41
CA PRO A 222 -4.61 28.11 -2.73
C PRO A 222 -3.71 28.00 -1.49
N GLU A 223 -4.10 28.67 -0.40
CA GLU A 223 -3.35 28.69 0.86
C GLU A 223 -3.39 27.33 1.56
N ASP A 224 -4.55 26.66 1.57
CA ASP A 224 -4.70 25.33 2.16
C ASP A 224 -3.92 24.28 1.36
N ARG A 225 -3.95 24.38 0.02
CA ARG A 225 -3.19 23.49 -0.86
C ARG A 225 -1.69 23.61 -0.59
N THR A 226 -1.19 24.84 -0.46
CA THR A 226 0.22 25.13 -0.15
C THR A 226 0.62 24.56 1.20
N GLN A 227 -0.21 24.74 2.25
CA GLN A 227 0.07 24.17 3.58
C GLN A 227 0.13 22.65 3.57
N VAL A 228 -0.73 21.97 2.78
CA VAL A 228 -0.66 20.51 2.62
C VAL A 228 0.63 20.09 1.91
N GLU A 229 1.02 20.79 0.85
CA GLU A 229 2.26 20.51 0.11
C GLU A 229 3.50 20.67 0.98
N ASP A 230 3.59 21.77 1.72
CA ASP A 230 4.69 22.07 2.64
C ASP A 230 4.73 21.07 3.80
N GLY A 231 3.59 20.78 4.42
CA GLY A 231 3.49 19.81 5.51
C GLY A 231 3.85 18.39 5.06
N MET A 232 3.45 17.99 3.85
CA MET A 232 3.84 16.71 3.26
C MET A 232 5.33 16.65 2.95
N LEU A 233 5.93 17.75 2.49
CA LEU A 233 7.37 17.85 2.25
C LEU A 233 8.17 17.78 3.57
N GLU A 234 7.74 18.51 4.59
CA GLU A 234 8.35 18.48 5.93
C GLU A 234 8.23 17.08 6.55
N TRP A 235 7.04 16.48 6.46
CA TRP A 235 6.82 15.11 6.90
C TRP A 235 7.76 14.14 6.17
N ARG A 236 7.89 14.21 4.84
CA ARG A 236 8.83 13.38 4.06
C ARG A 236 10.27 13.57 4.52
N ARG A 237 10.73 14.81 4.75
CA ARG A 237 12.08 15.09 5.27
C ARG A 237 12.29 14.48 6.65
N SER A 238 11.30 14.59 7.55
CA SER A 238 11.36 13.98 8.88
C SER A 238 11.46 12.44 8.82
N LYS A 239 10.91 11.83 7.76
CA LYS A 239 10.96 10.38 7.51
C LYS A 239 12.23 9.94 6.83
N GLY A 240 12.70 10.64 5.79
CA GLY A 240 13.90 10.27 5.02
C GLY A 240 15.21 10.25 5.83
N LEU A 241 15.20 10.80 7.04
CA LEU A 241 16.30 10.71 8.00
C LEU A 241 16.39 9.35 8.72
N LYS A 242 15.44 8.42 8.49
CA LYS A 242 15.33 7.14 9.21
C LYS A 242 15.37 5.93 8.26
N GLY A 243 16.57 5.42 8.01
CA GLY A 243 16.82 4.09 7.43
C GLY A 243 16.25 3.81 6.02
N VAL A 244 16.38 2.56 5.57
CA VAL A 244 15.82 2.10 4.28
C VAL A 244 14.29 2.09 4.35
N GLN A 245 13.63 2.73 3.38
CA GLN A 245 12.17 2.78 3.30
C GLN A 245 11.65 2.04 2.08
N LEU A 246 10.85 1.01 2.35
CA LEU A 246 10.11 0.28 1.32
C LEU A 246 8.68 0.83 1.23
N ALA A 247 8.30 1.26 0.03
CA ALA A 247 6.96 1.77 -0.23
C ALA A 247 6.57 1.57 -1.69
N SER A 248 5.37 1.04 -1.93
CA SER A 248 4.77 0.94 -3.26
C SER A 248 4.39 2.30 -3.85
N THR A 249 4.23 3.34 -3.02
CA THR A 249 3.79 4.68 -3.46
C THR A 249 4.65 5.81 -2.88
N ALA A 250 4.80 6.90 -3.62
CA ALA A 250 5.47 8.14 -3.25
C ALA A 250 4.67 8.97 -2.22
N GLY A 251 3.35 8.77 -2.15
CA GLY A 251 2.47 9.50 -1.24
C GLY A 251 2.15 10.90 -1.76
N GLN A 252 1.92 11.01 -3.07
CA GLN A 252 1.53 12.26 -3.72
C GLN A 252 0.05 12.57 -3.43
N PRO A 253 -0.27 13.74 -2.84
CA PRO A 253 -1.63 14.04 -2.39
C PRO A 253 -2.62 14.25 -3.55
N TRP A 254 -2.15 14.76 -4.69
CA TRP A 254 -3.02 15.27 -5.76
C TRP A 254 -3.20 14.35 -6.97
N ILE A 255 -2.57 13.18 -6.98
CA ILE A 255 -2.89 12.15 -7.99
C ILE A 255 -4.38 11.84 -7.84
N ASP A 256 -5.14 11.82 -8.94
CA ASP A 256 -6.55 11.40 -8.91
C ASP A 256 -7.43 12.24 -7.95
N GLU A 257 -7.21 13.56 -7.93
CA GLU A 257 -7.97 14.51 -7.10
C GLU A 257 -9.49 14.46 -7.38
N GLU A 258 -9.88 14.10 -8.61
CA GLU A 258 -11.29 14.01 -9.03
C GLU A 258 -12.09 12.95 -8.26
N HIS A 259 -11.52 11.77 -8.03
CA HIS A 259 -12.22 10.68 -7.35
C HIS A 259 -11.97 10.66 -5.83
N ARG A 260 -10.94 11.35 -5.35
CA ARG A 260 -10.51 11.32 -3.94
C ARG A 260 -11.32 12.24 -3.04
N ARG A 261 -11.46 11.82 -1.79
CA ARG A 261 -12.02 12.65 -0.70
C ARG A 261 -10.91 13.03 0.26
N TYR A 262 -10.98 14.26 0.78
CA TYR A 262 -9.90 14.85 1.56
C TYR A 262 -10.41 15.39 2.89
N TRP A 263 -9.67 15.13 3.95
CA TRP A 263 -9.86 15.75 5.26
C TRP A 263 -8.58 16.45 5.68
N VAL A 264 -8.72 17.59 6.34
CA VAL A 264 -7.61 18.31 6.95
C VAL A 264 -7.83 18.42 8.45
N ALA A 265 -6.74 18.33 9.20
CA ALA A 265 -6.73 18.67 10.61
C ALA A 265 -6.12 20.05 10.77
N ARG A 266 -6.84 20.96 11.45
CA ARG A 266 -6.38 22.29 11.78
C ARG A 266 -6.08 22.42 13.26
N TRP A 267 -5.01 23.14 13.56
CA TRP A 267 -4.64 23.52 14.91
C TRP A 267 -4.01 24.92 14.89
N ALA A 268 -4.52 25.82 15.73
CA ALA A 268 -4.14 27.23 15.73
C ALA A 268 -4.15 27.86 14.31
N ASP A 269 -5.22 27.62 13.56
CA ASP A 269 -5.46 28.08 12.17
C ASP A 269 -4.51 27.55 11.09
N HIS A 270 -3.63 26.60 11.42
CA HIS A 270 -2.73 25.94 10.45
C HIS A 270 -3.17 24.51 10.18
N ILE A 271 -3.04 24.05 8.93
CA ILE A 271 -3.19 22.63 8.61
C ILE A 271 -2.00 21.87 9.20
N VAL A 272 -2.30 20.92 10.08
CA VAL A 272 -1.32 20.07 10.77
C VAL A 272 -1.49 18.60 10.41
N GLY A 273 -2.40 18.26 9.52
CA GLY A 273 -2.53 16.90 9.01
C GLY A 273 -3.51 16.80 7.86
N VAL A 274 -3.38 15.72 7.10
CA VAL A 274 -4.24 15.43 5.95
C VAL A 274 -4.58 13.94 5.92
N LEU A 275 -5.82 13.64 5.58
CA LEU A 275 -6.29 12.30 5.25
C LEU A 275 -6.89 12.29 3.85
N ILE A 276 -6.60 11.23 3.10
CA ILE A 276 -7.03 11.04 1.73
C ILE A 276 -7.69 9.67 1.63
N LEU A 277 -8.99 9.66 1.30
CA LEU A 277 -9.69 8.44 0.90
C LEU A 277 -9.69 8.34 -0.63
N THR A 278 -9.32 7.17 -1.14
CA THR A 278 -9.37 6.84 -2.57
C THR A 278 -10.39 5.74 -2.77
N PRO A 279 -11.41 5.90 -3.61
CA PRO A 279 -12.35 4.82 -3.92
C PRO A 279 -11.60 3.68 -4.62
N ILE A 280 -11.92 2.44 -4.25
CA ILE A 280 -11.36 1.23 -4.87
C ILE A 280 -12.45 0.30 -5.39
N HIS A 281 -13.69 0.46 -4.96
CA HIS A 281 -14.84 -0.23 -5.55
C HIS A 281 -16.07 0.66 -5.37
N GLY A 282 -16.00 1.88 -5.91
CA GLY A 282 -16.95 2.95 -5.61
C GLY A 282 -18.39 2.56 -5.98
N PRO A 283 -19.38 2.85 -5.12
CA PRO A 283 -19.33 3.53 -3.81
C PRO A 283 -19.08 2.63 -2.59
N HIS A 284 -18.73 1.36 -2.77
CA HIS A 284 -18.72 0.32 -1.73
C HIS A 284 -17.42 0.20 -0.92
N ALA A 285 -16.29 0.70 -1.43
CA ALA A 285 -15.02 0.57 -0.72
C ALA A 285 -14.06 1.74 -0.95
N TYR A 286 -13.33 2.12 0.12
CA TYR A 286 -12.31 3.15 0.11
C TYR A 286 -10.98 2.66 0.71
N LEU A 287 -9.87 3.09 0.12
CA LEU A 287 -8.53 3.02 0.71
C LEU A 287 -8.21 4.32 1.45
N ILE A 288 -7.73 4.23 2.70
CA ILE A 288 -6.99 5.30 3.37
C ILE A 288 -5.61 5.40 2.73
N LYS A 289 -5.50 6.19 1.66
CA LYS A 289 -4.27 6.33 0.86
C LYS A 289 -3.17 7.04 1.65
N ASN A 290 -3.57 8.08 2.38
CA ASN A 290 -2.70 8.85 3.26
C ASN A 290 -3.49 9.22 4.53
N ALA A 291 -2.85 9.12 5.69
CA ALA A 291 -3.35 9.66 6.96
C ALA A 291 -2.15 10.21 7.73
N VAL A 292 -1.74 11.43 7.37
CA VAL A 292 -0.48 12.03 7.78
C VAL A 292 -0.75 13.13 8.80
N SER A 293 -0.14 13.00 9.99
CA SER A 293 0.06 14.11 10.91
C SER A 293 1.41 14.76 10.60
N PHE A 294 1.43 16.07 10.41
CA PHE A 294 2.66 16.83 10.20
C PHE A 294 3.47 16.95 11.50
N PRO A 295 4.77 17.25 11.45
CA PRO A 295 5.64 17.21 12.63
C PRO A 295 5.17 18.08 13.80
N SER A 296 4.51 19.21 13.51
CA SER A 296 3.97 20.14 14.52
C SER A 296 2.61 19.71 15.10
N ALA A 297 2.00 18.63 14.61
CA ALA A 297 0.65 18.24 14.96
C ALA A 297 0.53 17.78 16.43
N PRO A 298 -0.54 18.17 17.15
CA PRO A 298 -0.84 17.59 18.45
C PRO A 298 -1.02 16.08 18.39
N ARG A 299 -0.70 15.39 19.51
CA ARG A 299 -0.87 13.93 19.59
C ARG A 299 -2.35 13.55 19.42
N GLY A 300 -2.58 12.54 18.58
CA GLY A 300 -3.91 12.02 18.28
C GLY A 300 -4.52 12.60 17.00
N THR A 301 -3.81 13.48 16.28
CA THR A 301 -4.29 14.10 15.04
C THR A 301 -4.64 13.06 13.97
N SER A 302 -3.77 12.07 13.71
CA SER A 302 -4.07 11.00 12.74
C SER A 302 -5.27 10.15 13.15
N GLU A 303 -5.39 9.81 14.44
CA GLU A 303 -6.56 9.10 14.96
C GLU A 303 -7.85 9.91 14.80
N HIS A 304 -7.81 11.21 15.06
CA HIS A 304 -8.95 12.12 14.89
C HIS A 304 -9.35 12.23 13.42
N LEU A 305 -8.38 12.40 12.51
CA LEU A 305 -8.62 12.40 11.06
C LEU A 305 -9.36 11.15 10.59
N ILE A 306 -8.85 9.97 10.94
CA ILE A 306 -9.44 8.69 10.52
C ILE A 306 -10.83 8.54 11.13
N HIS A 307 -10.98 8.82 12.42
CA HIS A 307 -12.27 8.68 13.10
C HIS A 307 -13.35 9.59 12.51
N THR A 308 -13.05 10.85 12.24
CA THR A 308 -13.99 11.79 11.59
C THR A 308 -14.31 11.36 10.16
N ALA A 309 -13.34 10.83 9.40
CA ALA A 309 -13.61 10.29 8.07
C ALA A 309 -14.55 9.07 8.14
N LEU A 310 -14.34 8.15 9.09
CA LEU A 310 -15.24 7.00 9.30
C LEU A 310 -16.67 7.44 9.69
N GLN A 311 -16.82 8.52 10.47
CA GLN A 311 -18.15 9.10 10.75
C GLN A 311 -18.86 9.58 9.49
N ALA A 312 -18.12 10.23 8.57
CA ALA A 312 -18.67 10.64 7.29
C ALA A 312 -19.11 9.44 6.44
N ILE A 313 -18.26 8.40 6.37
CA ILE A 313 -18.60 7.15 5.66
C ILE A 313 -19.83 6.47 6.27
N GLN A 314 -19.94 6.37 7.59
CA GLN A 314 -21.14 5.80 8.24
C GLN A 314 -22.41 6.59 7.89
N ASN A 315 -22.32 7.91 7.77
CA ASN A 315 -23.47 8.71 7.35
C ASN A 315 -23.84 8.40 5.90
N ASP A 316 -22.85 8.23 5.01
CA ASP A 316 -23.08 7.79 3.64
C ASP A 316 -23.72 6.39 3.59
N GLU A 317 -23.27 5.43 4.41
CA GLU A 317 -23.89 4.09 4.53
C GLU A 317 -25.38 4.19 4.87
N LYS A 318 -25.75 5.03 5.84
CA LYS A 318 -27.15 5.26 6.24
C LYS A 318 -27.98 5.89 5.10
N HIS A 319 -27.37 6.79 4.32
CA HIS A 319 -28.05 7.44 3.21
C HIS A 319 -28.21 6.52 1.99
N LEU A 320 -27.22 5.68 1.71
CA LEU A 320 -27.15 4.82 0.54
C LEU A 320 -27.80 3.45 0.77
N GLY A 321 -27.94 3.01 2.02
CA GLY A 321 -28.60 1.76 2.37
C GLY A 321 -27.74 0.50 2.17
N PHE A 322 -26.43 0.63 2.07
CA PHE A 322 -25.48 -0.50 2.04
C PHE A 322 -24.22 -0.16 2.85
N SER A 323 -23.51 -1.19 3.31
CA SER A 323 -22.25 -1.01 4.03
C SER A 323 -21.10 -0.67 3.09
N ILE A 324 -20.21 0.19 3.55
CA ILE A 324 -19.02 0.67 2.89
C ILE A 324 -17.81 0.21 3.70
N THR A 325 -16.94 -0.53 3.06
CA THR A 325 -15.70 -0.99 3.68
C THR A 325 -14.58 0.05 3.51
N VAL A 326 -13.76 0.23 4.53
CA VAL A 326 -12.56 1.07 4.46
C VAL A 326 -11.33 0.21 4.71
N THR A 327 -10.27 0.38 3.94
CA THR A 327 -9.03 -0.38 4.13
C THR A 327 -7.84 0.55 4.40
N PHE A 328 -6.91 0.10 5.23
CA PHE A 328 -5.59 0.72 5.36
C PHE A 328 -4.61 0.26 4.26
N GLY A 329 -5.00 -0.69 3.41
CA GLY A 329 -4.16 -1.34 2.41
C GLY A 329 -3.25 -2.40 3.01
N ILE A 330 -2.39 -2.95 2.15
CA ILE A 330 -1.46 -4.03 2.48
C ILE A 330 -0.52 -3.70 3.66
N THR A 331 -0.39 -4.67 4.57
CA THR A 331 0.58 -4.73 5.68
C THR A 331 1.38 -6.03 5.59
N ALA A 332 2.60 -6.02 6.12
CA ALA A 332 3.40 -7.22 6.30
C ALA A 332 2.83 -8.11 7.43
N SER A 333 2.81 -9.43 7.21
CA SER A 333 2.44 -10.43 8.23
C SER A 333 3.62 -10.70 9.19
N ASP A 334 3.37 -11.19 10.39
CA ASP A 334 4.46 -11.58 11.30
C ASP A 334 5.25 -12.80 10.79
N HIS A 335 4.64 -13.61 9.93
CA HIS A 335 5.22 -14.83 9.40
C HIS A 335 4.88 -15.03 7.93
N LEU A 336 5.70 -15.85 7.27
CA LEU A 336 5.50 -16.28 5.89
C LEU A 336 4.95 -17.72 5.90
N THR A 337 3.79 -17.91 5.28
CA THR A 337 3.10 -19.20 5.18
C THR A 337 3.11 -19.69 3.73
N PRO A 338 3.53 -20.94 3.45
CA PRO A 338 3.37 -21.53 2.12
C PRO A 338 1.89 -21.79 1.83
N VAL A 339 1.48 -21.60 0.58
CA VAL A 339 0.09 -21.82 0.12
C VAL A 339 0.10 -22.91 -0.95
N ASP A 340 -0.46 -22.67 -2.13
CA ASP A 340 -0.50 -23.67 -3.19
C ASP A 340 0.85 -23.87 -3.88
N ASN A 341 1.07 -25.10 -4.36
CA ASN A 341 2.24 -25.50 -5.15
C ASN A 341 3.61 -25.15 -4.56
N LEU A 342 3.72 -25.00 -3.23
CA LEU A 342 4.99 -24.75 -2.55
C LEU A 342 5.30 -25.85 -1.52
N LYS A 343 6.41 -26.56 -1.69
CA LYS A 343 6.84 -27.65 -0.80
C LYS A 343 8.35 -27.62 -0.55
N GLY A 344 8.78 -28.16 0.59
CA GLY A 344 10.18 -28.49 0.85
C GLY A 344 11.07 -27.31 1.25
N TRP A 345 12.39 -27.45 1.05
CA TRP A 345 13.42 -26.55 1.58
C TRP A 345 13.34 -25.09 1.10
N LYS A 346 12.71 -24.82 -0.06
CA LYS A 346 12.53 -23.48 -0.61
C LYS A 346 11.78 -22.56 0.36
N ILE A 347 10.81 -23.08 1.11
CA ILE A 347 10.04 -22.28 2.08
C ILE A 347 10.92 -21.77 3.22
N THR A 348 11.80 -22.61 3.76
CA THR A 348 12.69 -22.25 4.87
C THR A 348 13.64 -21.12 4.49
N SER A 349 14.14 -21.12 3.25
CA SER A 349 14.98 -20.01 2.76
C SER A 349 14.19 -18.72 2.61
N LEU A 350 12.97 -18.78 2.04
CA LEU A 350 12.11 -17.61 1.86
C LEU A 350 11.69 -17.00 3.21
N SER A 351 11.34 -17.82 4.20
CA SER A 351 10.99 -17.35 5.55
C SER A 351 12.13 -16.57 6.20
N LYS A 352 13.38 -17.07 6.12
CA LYS A 352 14.55 -16.35 6.68
C LYS A 352 14.79 -15.00 6.02
N VAL A 353 14.69 -14.95 4.68
CA VAL A 353 14.86 -13.70 3.93
C VAL A 353 13.73 -12.72 4.30
N TYR A 354 12.50 -13.20 4.40
CA TYR A 354 11.35 -12.41 4.80
C TYR A 354 11.53 -11.79 6.19
N GLU A 355 11.88 -12.58 7.21
CA GLU A 355 12.08 -12.10 8.58
C GLU A 355 13.13 -10.99 8.65
N LYS A 356 14.24 -11.16 7.91
CA LYS A 356 15.30 -10.13 7.82
C LYS A 356 14.78 -8.84 7.20
N VAL A 357 14.07 -8.93 6.08
CA VAL A 357 13.50 -7.75 5.40
C VAL A 357 12.45 -7.07 6.26
N ALA A 358 11.49 -7.83 6.80
CA ALA A 358 10.41 -7.31 7.62
C ALA A 358 10.92 -6.58 8.86
N LYS A 359 11.94 -7.15 9.52
CA LYS A 359 12.61 -6.53 10.67
C LYS A 359 13.45 -5.31 10.26
N GLY A 360 14.28 -5.43 9.24
CA GLY A 360 15.22 -4.38 8.80
C GLY A 360 14.51 -3.12 8.27
N ALA A 361 13.43 -3.30 7.51
CA ALA A 361 12.63 -2.19 6.99
C ALA A 361 11.49 -1.77 7.94
N GLY A 362 11.37 -2.38 9.13
CA GLY A 362 10.37 -2.03 10.13
C GLY A 362 8.92 -2.22 9.66
N LEU A 363 8.66 -3.19 8.77
CA LEU A 363 7.36 -3.34 8.09
C LEU A 363 6.22 -3.67 9.07
N LEU A 364 6.51 -4.41 10.14
CA LEU A 364 5.53 -4.85 11.14
C LEU A 364 4.95 -3.69 11.98
N ARG A 365 5.68 -2.57 12.11
CA ARG A 365 5.25 -1.40 12.91
C ARG A 365 3.98 -0.74 12.38
N ARG A 366 3.68 -0.90 11.09
CA ARG A 366 2.45 -0.37 10.49
C ARG A 366 1.20 -1.09 11.01
N GLY A 367 1.30 -2.40 11.26
CA GLY A 367 0.21 -3.20 11.81
C GLY A 367 -0.19 -2.76 13.22
N GLU A 368 0.78 -2.44 14.08
CA GLU A 368 0.53 -1.97 15.45
C GLU A 368 -0.32 -0.69 15.51
N PHE A 369 -0.08 0.26 14.61
CA PHE A 369 -0.90 1.48 14.55
C PHE A 369 -2.33 1.17 14.11
N ARG A 370 -2.48 0.32 13.08
CA ARG A 370 -3.77 -0.03 12.46
C ARG A 370 -4.66 -0.81 13.43
N GLY A 371 -4.06 -1.70 14.23
CA GLY A 371 -4.77 -2.45 15.27
C GLY A 371 -5.50 -1.60 16.33
N LYS A 372 -5.19 -0.29 16.45
CA LYS A 372 -5.98 0.64 17.28
C LYS A 372 -7.43 0.79 16.84
N PHE A 373 -7.70 0.50 15.57
CA PHE A 373 -9.01 0.58 14.95
C PHE A 373 -9.73 -0.77 14.90
N ASP A 374 -9.19 -1.80 15.56
CA ASP A 374 -9.76 -3.16 15.56
C ASP A 374 -10.02 -3.66 14.13
N SER A 375 -9.02 -3.48 13.26
CA SER A 375 -9.09 -3.86 11.86
C SER A 375 -9.02 -5.38 11.69
N GLU A 376 -9.79 -5.88 10.73
CA GLU A 376 -9.77 -7.26 10.27
C GLU A 376 -8.64 -7.47 9.26
N ARG A 377 -8.15 -8.70 9.15
CA ARG A 377 -7.07 -9.06 8.24
C ARG A 377 -7.56 -10.01 7.17
N GLU A 378 -7.43 -9.61 5.92
CA GLU A 378 -7.65 -10.48 4.77
C GLU A 378 -6.31 -10.91 4.18
N GLU A 379 -6.14 -12.22 4.00
CA GLU A 379 -4.88 -12.79 3.52
C GLU A 379 -4.59 -12.37 2.08
N MET A 380 -3.35 -11.93 1.83
CA MET A 380 -2.89 -11.52 0.51
C MET A 380 -1.60 -12.27 0.14
N TYR A 381 -1.37 -12.42 -1.17
CA TYR A 381 -0.41 -13.40 -1.65
C TYR A 381 0.64 -12.79 -2.58
N VAL A 382 1.80 -13.44 -2.60
CA VAL A 382 2.81 -13.28 -3.65
C VAL A 382 2.88 -14.61 -4.40
N CYS A 383 2.63 -14.56 -5.71
CA CYS A 383 2.59 -15.74 -6.57
C CYS A 383 3.68 -15.66 -7.64
N TYR A 384 4.36 -16.78 -7.88
CA TYR A 384 5.46 -16.85 -8.85
C TYR A 384 5.46 -18.20 -9.58
N PRO A 385 5.92 -18.27 -10.84
CA PRO A 385 6.03 -19.53 -11.56
C PRO A 385 7.14 -20.39 -10.94
N GLU A 386 7.24 -21.66 -11.33
CA GLU A 386 8.36 -22.51 -10.95
C GLU A 386 9.70 -21.82 -11.26
N ASP A 387 10.58 -21.74 -10.26
CA ASP A 387 11.87 -21.02 -10.29
C ASP A 387 11.78 -19.50 -10.59
N GLY A 388 10.60 -18.91 -10.45
CA GLY A 388 10.35 -17.49 -10.69
C GLY A 388 10.88 -16.55 -9.59
N LEU A 389 10.84 -16.99 -8.32
CA LEU A 389 11.23 -16.18 -7.16
C LEU A 389 12.44 -16.77 -6.41
N GLY A 390 13.64 -16.39 -6.88
CA GLY A 390 14.90 -16.57 -6.15
C GLY A 390 15.40 -15.28 -5.51
N LEU A 391 16.59 -15.32 -4.88
CA LEU A 391 17.22 -14.14 -4.27
C LEU A 391 17.37 -12.96 -5.24
N GLU A 392 17.68 -13.23 -6.52
CA GLU A 392 17.75 -12.19 -7.56
C GLU A 392 16.39 -11.49 -7.76
N GLY A 393 15.29 -12.25 -7.75
CA GLY A 393 13.93 -11.70 -7.88
C GLY A 393 13.56 -10.83 -6.68
N ILE A 394 13.83 -11.33 -5.47
CA ILE A 394 13.61 -10.59 -4.21
C ILE A 394 14.44 -9.31 -4.19
N ARG A 395 15.73 -9.37 -4.51
CA ARG A 395 16.60 -8.19 -4.57
C ARG A 395 16.05 -7.16 -5.57
N ASN A 396 15.59 -7.57 -6.75
CA ASN A 396 15.01 -6.64 -7.71
C ASN A 396 13.67 -6.06 -7.23
N LEU A 397 12.84 -6.84 -6.52
CA LEU A 397 11.61 -6.35 -5.90
C LEU A 397 11.90 -5.27 -4.85
N LEU A 398 12.84 -5.53 -3.93
CA LEU A 398 13.23 -4.57 -2.91
C LEU A 398 13.73 -3.27 -3.53
N LYS A 399 14.55 -3.36 -4.58
CA LYS A 399 15.08 -2.16 -5.23
C LYS A 399 14.06 -1.38 -6.08
N VAL A 400 12.88 -1.93 -6.43
CA VAL A 400 11.79 -1.12 -7.02
C VAL A 400 10.88 -0.49 -5.94
N LEU A 401 10.89 -1.07 -4.74
CA LEU A 401 10.15 -0.57 -3.57
C LEU A 401 10.95 0.46 -2.76
N GLN A 402 12.27 0.47 -2.87
CA GLN A 402 13.16 1.43 -2.22
C GLN A 402 12.93 2.84 -2.80
N LYS A 403 12.72 3.81 -1.91
CA LYS A 403 12.58 5.23 -2.24
C LYS A 403 13.91 5.96 -2.32
#